data_AF-A0A7K9X1R1-F1
#
_entry.id   AF-A0A7K9X1R1-F1
#
_cell.length_a   1.000
_cell.length_b   1.000
_cell.length_c   1.000
_cell.angle_alpha   90.00
_cell.angle_beta   90.00
_cell.angle_gamma   90.00
#
_symmetry.space_group_name_H-M   'P 1'
#
loop_
_entity.id
_entity.type
_entity.pdbx_description
1 polymer ?
#
loop_
_entity_poly.entity_id
_entity_poly.type
_entity_poly.pdbx_seq_one_letter_code
_entity_poly.pdbx_strand_id
1 'polypeptide(L)'
;MPIEIVCKIKFAEEDEKQKEKEEGDKESLIEEPARPRSRDLATFASASTLHGLGHICRSGQLGVRQTLWAFAFLVSLAFFLYQAAKSALLYLEHPHVMALDEEAIREMVFPAITICNINRYRHSALTDADIFHLANMTGLPPKDRDGHKATDLLYPDPDMADIVNRTGHQLDDMLKSCNFSGENCSSRDFTVVYTRYGKCYTFNGDRRNPRVTRQGGMGNGLEIMLDIQQEEYLPIWRETNETSFEAGIRVQIHSQDEPPYIHQLGFGVSPGFQTFVSCQEQRLTYLPQPWGNCRASVQGEQTLPGYDTYSIAACRLQCEKEAVVRSCHCRMVHMPGEG
;
A
#
# COMPACT_ATOMS: atom_id res chain seq x y z
N MET A 1 -27.96 5.07 5.34
CA MET A 1 -28.78 4.78 4.15
C MET A 1 -27.81 4.50 3.02
N PRO A 2 -27.71 3.27 2.49
CA PRO A 2 -26.71 2.98 1.48
C PRO A 2 -27.18 3.51 0.13
N ILE A 3 -26.34 4.29 -0.54
CA ILE A 3 -26.54 4.65 -1.94
C ILE A 3 -25.81 3.59 -2.76
N GLU A 4 -26.56 2.58 -3.22
CA GLU A 4 -26.08 1.66 -4.25
C GLU A 4 -26.01 2.40 -5.59
N ILE A 5 -24.81 2.60 -6.11
CA ILE A 5 -24.63 3.02 -7.51
C ILE A 5 -24.58 1.76 -8.37
N VAL A 6 -25.75 1.34 -8.84
CA VAL A 6 -25.90 0.25 -9.82
C VAL A 6 -25.78 0.84 -11.22
N CYS A 7 -24.64 0.65 -11.88
CA CYS A 7 -24.50 0.93 -13.31
C CYS A 7 -25.19 -0.19 -14.12
N LYS A 8 -26.47 0.01 -14.48
CA LYS A 8 -27.14 -0.80 -15.50
C LYS A 8 -26.74 -0.30 -16.88
N ILE A 9 -25.82 -1.03 -17.53
CA ILE A 9 -25.60 -0.92 -18.97
C ILE A 9 -26.79 -1.60 -19.66
N LYS A 10 -27.62 -0.80 -20.34
CA LYS A 10 -28.81 -1.27 -21.04
C LYS A 10 -28.41 -1.66 -22.46
N PHE A 11 -28.26 -2.96 -22.73
CA PHE A 11 -28.27 -3.47 -24.09
C PHE A 11 -29.72 -3.51 -24.56
N ALA A 12 -30.01 -2.82 -25.66
CA ALA A 12 -31.30 -2.91 -26.34
C ALA A 12 -31.26 -4.14 -27.25
N GLU A 13 -31.90 -5.22 -26.80
CA GLU A 13 -32.42 -6.28 -27.67
C GLU A 13 -33.93 -6.07 -27.77
N GLU A 14 -34.40 -5.62 -28.93
CA GLU A 14 -35.76 -5.84 -29.39
C GLU A 14 -35.71 -7.01 -30.38
N ASP A 15 -36.41 -8.09 -30.08
CA ASP A 15 -37.57 -8.53 -30.87
C ASP A 15 -37.89 -10.01 -30.59
N GLU A 16 -39.02 -10.27 -29.92
CA GLU A 16 -39.81 -11.47 -30.17
C GLU A 16 -41.20 -11.30 -29.57
N LYS A 17 -42.18 -10.92 -30.41
CA LYS A 17 -43.58 -11.40 -30.36
C LYS A 17 -44.40 -10.74 -31.46
N GLN A 18 -44.69 -11.50 -32.51
CA GLN A 18 -46.06 -11.74 -33.00
C GLN A 18 -46.02 -12.78 -34.12
N LYS A 19 -46.23 -14.04 -33.76
CA LYS A 19 -46.81 -15.06 -34.63
C LYS A 19 -48.05 -15.57 -33.92
N GLU A 20 -49.21 -15.26 -34.48
CA GLU A 20 -50.38 -16.15 -34.59
C GLU A 20 -51.58 -15.37 -35.11
N LYS A 21 -51.84 -15.52 -36.42
CA LYS A 21 -53.15 -15.68 -37.07
C LYS A 21 -53.03 -15.31 -38.55
N GLU A 22 -53.06 -16.32 -39.41
CA GLU A 22 -54.14 -16.54 -40.39
C GLU A 22 -53.68 -17.59 -41.39
N GLU A 23 -54.38 -18.72 -41.36
CA GLU A 23 -54.31 -19.80 -42.33
C GLU A 23 -55.60 -19.71 -43.17
N GLY A 24 -55.44 -19.63 -44.50
CA GLY A 24 -56.52 -19.73 -45.47
C GLY A 24 -56.39 -18.71 -46.60
N ASP A 25 -55.83 -19.10 -47.75
CA ASP A 25 -56.65 -19.51 -48.89
C ASP A 25 -55.81 -20.13 -50.01
N LYS A 26 -56.45 -20.99 -50.80
CA LYS A 26 -55.88 -21.86 -51.83
C LYS A 26 -55.55 -21.12 -53.14
N GLU A 27 -54.60 -21.73 -53.86
CA GLU A 27 -54.47 -21.82 -55.32
C GLU A 27 -54.91 -20.62 -56.19
N SER A 28 -53.96 -20.05 -56.94
CA SER A 28 -53.96 -20.23 -58.40
C SER A 28 -52.77 -19.53 -59.09
N LEU A 29 -52.13 -20.31 -59.97
CA LEU A 29 -51.74 -20.00 -61.34
C LEU A 29 -50.70 -18.91 -61.67
N ILE A 30 -49.71 -19.42 -62.41
CA ILE A 30 -48.81 -18.79 -63.41
C ILE A 30 -47.41 -18.44 -62.88
N GLU A 31 -46.47 -19.33 -63.22
CA GLU A 31 -45.03 -19.07 -63.29
C GLU A 31 -44.77 -17.86 -64.22
N GLU A 32 -44.37 -16.75 -63.62
CA GLU A 32 -43.60 -15.71 -64.30
C GLU A 32 -42.13 -16.15 -64.37
N PRO A 33 -41.44 -15.99 -65.52
CA PRO A 33 -40.08 -16.48 -65.68
C PRO A 33 -39.14 -15.71 -64.77
N ALA A 34 -38.31 -16.44 -64.02
CA ALA A 34 -37.26 -15.90 -63.18
C ALA A 34 -36.32 -14.98 -64.00
N ARG A 35 -36.54 -13.66 -63.93
CA ARG A 35 -35.54 -12.67 -64.34
C ARG A 35 -34.37 -12.76 -63.37
N PRO A 36 -33.11 -12.67 -63.84
CA PRO A 36 -31.98 -12.63 -62.94
C PRO A 36 -32.17 -11.40 -62.03
N ARG A 37 -32.28 -11.60 -60.72
CA ARG A 37 -32.21 -10.52 -59.74
C ARG A 37 -30.84 -9.86 -59.89
N SER A 38 -30.73 -8.86 -60.77
CA SER A 38 -29.63 -7.91 -60.68
C SER A 38 -29.77 -7.28 -59.30
N ARG A 39 -28.85 -7.60 -58.39
CA ARG A 39 -28.71 -6.94 -57.10
C ARG A 39 -28.32 -5.49 -57.40
N ASP A 40 -29.33 -4.65 -57.60
CA ASP A 40 -29.11 -3.24 -57.89
C ASP A 40 -28.64 -2.57 -56.59
N LEU A 41 -27.47 -1.93 -56.67
CA LEU A 41 -26.82 -1.25 -55.57
C LEU A 41 -27.75 -0.18 -54.98
N ALA A 42 -28.62 0.40 -55.81
CA ALA A 42 -29.62 1.36 -55.38
C ALA A 42 -30.70 0.74 -54.47
N THR A 43 -31.14 -0.49 -54.74
CA THR A 43 -32.13 -1.20 -53.91
C THR A 43 -31.53 -1.62 -52.57
N PHE A 44 -30.23 -1.95 -52.55
CA PHE A 44 -29.50 -2.22 -51.31
C PHE A 44 -29.29 -0.94 -50.49
N ALA A 45 -28.88 0.15 -51.15
CA ALA A 45 -28.64 1.43 -50.48
C ALA A 45 -29.90 2.06 -49.89
N SER A 46 -31.06 1.87 -50.53
CA SER A 46 -32.35 2.32 -49.99
C SER A 46 -32.88 1.46 -48.85
N ALA A 47 -32.45 0.19 -48.75
CA ALA A 47 -32.75 -0.71 -47.64
C ALA A 47 -31.72 -0.64 -46.50
N SER A 48 -30.65 0.13 -46.66
CA SER A 48 -29.57 0.25 -45.68
C SER A 48 -29.92 1.26 -44.58
N THR A 49 -29.41 1.03 -43.36
CA THR A 49 -29.50 1.96 -42.23
C THR A 49 -28.46 3.09 -42.28
N LEU A 50 -27.57 3.08 -43.28
CA LEU A 50 -26.61 4.16 -43.53
C LEU A 50 -27.33 5.38 -44.11
N HIS A 51 -27.58 6.39 -43.27
CA HIS A 51 -28.33 7.61 -43.57
C HIS A 51 -27.93 8.36 -44.87
N GLY A 52 -26.70 8.20 -45.37
CA GLY A 52 -26.23 8.84 -46.61
C GLY A 52 -26.28 7.96 -47.86
N LEU A 53 -26.39 6.64 -47.73
CA LEU A 53 -26.14 5.71 -48.83
C LEU A 53 -27.25 5.74 -49.89
N GLY A 54 -28.51 5.86 -49.46
CA GLY A 54 -29.67 5.97 -50.36
C GLY A 54 -29.70 7.26 -51.21
N HIS A 55 -28.99 8.31 -50.78
CA HIS A 55 -28.85 9.55 -51.56
C HIS A 55 -27.68 9.49 -52.57
N ILE A 56 -26.72 8.58 -52.36
CA ILE A 56 -25.53 8.39 -53.19
C ILE A 56 -25.77 7.35 -54.27
N CYS A 57 -26.46 6.25 -53.99
CA CYS A 57 -26.70 5.16 -54.94
C CYS A 57 -28.10 5.25 -55.55
N ARG A 58 -28.36 6.30 -56.34
CA ARG A 58 -29.64 6.47 -57.04
C ARG A 58 -29.48 6.04 -58.51
N SER A 59 -30.39 5.22 -59.04
CA SER A 59 -30.34 4.74 -60.42
C SER A 59 -30.62 5.90 -61.40
N GLY A 60 -29.60 6.43 -62.10
CA GLY A 60 -29.72 7.58 -63.02
C GLY A 60 -28.39 8.28 -63.35
N GLN A 61 -28.42 9.40 -64.10
CA GLN A 61 -27.24 10.24 -64.42
C GLN A 61 -26.68 10.93 -63.15
N LEU A 62 -25.34 11.06 -63.08
CA LEU A 62 -24.64 11.75 -61.98
C LEU A 62 -25.04 13.24 -61.91
N GLY A 63 -25.87 13.57 -60.92
CA GLY A 63 -26.26 14.96 -60.64
C GLY A 63 -25.41 15.63 -59.57
N VAL A 64 -25.34 16.96 -59.59
CA VAL A 64 -24.64 17.81 -58.59
C VAL A 64 -25.07 17.49 -57.15
N ARG A 65 -26.33 17.12 -56.94
CA ARG A 65 -26.85 16.72 -55.63
C ARG A 65 -26.22 15.41 -55.12
N GLN A 66 -25.97 14.45 -56.01
CA GLN A 66 -25.39 13.15 -55.67
C GLN A 66 -23.91 13.30 -55.30
N THR A 67 -23.17 14.17 -56.00
CA THR A 67 -21.78 14.48 -55.67
C THR A 67 -21.66 15.25 -54.34
N LEU A 68 -22.58 16.17 -54.04
CA LEU A 68 -22.66 16.84 -52.74
C LEU A 68 -22.93 15.87 -51.59
N TRP A 69 -23.87 14.93 -51.76
CA TRP A 69 -24.15 13.90 -50.75
C TRP A 69 -22.97 12.93 -50.56
N ALA A 70 -22.30 12.55 -51.65
CA ALA A 70 -21.10 11.72 -51.57
C ALA A 70 -19.96 12.43 -50.84
N PHE A 71 -19.74 13.72 -51.13
CA PHE A 71 -18.75 14.53 -50.42
C PHE A 71 -19.08 14.67 -48.94
N ALA A 72 -20.33 15.03 -48.60
CA ALA A 72 -20.77 15.15 -47.20
C ALA A 72 -20.64 13.83 -46.43
N PHE A 73 -20.98 12.70 -47.06
CA PHE A 73 -20.82 11.37 -46.48
C PHE A 73 -19.33 11.02 -46.25
N LEU A 74 -18.46 11.28 -47.22
CA LEU A 74 -17.02 11.06 -47.07
C LEU A 74 -16.40 11.93 -45.97
N VAL A 75 -16.79 13.20 -45.88
CA VAL A 75 -16.34 14.10 -44.80
C VAL A 75 -16.83 13.61 -43.43
N SER A 76 -18.10 13.21 -43.33
CA SER A 76 -18.67 12.65 -42.10
C SER A 76 -17.97 11.36 -41.69
N LEU A 77 -17.71 10.45 -42.63
CA LEU A 77 -16.98 9.21 -42.41
C LEU A 77 -15.53 9.48 -41.96
N ALA A 78 -14.84 10.43 -42.59
CA ALA A 78 -13.48 10.80 -42.22
C ALA A 78 -13.42 11.37 -40.79
N PHE A 79 -14.35 12.27 -40.44
CA PHE A 79 -14.44 12.83 -39.09
C PHE A 79 -14.77 11.75 -38.05
N PHE A 80 -15.69 10.83 -38.37
CA PHE A 80 -16.01 9.70 -37.52
C PHE A 80 -14.79 8.80 -37.29
N LEU A 81 -14.08 8.40 -38.34
CA LEU A 81 -12.88 7.56 -38.23
C LEU A 81 -11.77 8.27 -37.43
N TYR A 82 -11.58 9.58 -37.64
CA TYR A 82 -10.65 10.38 -36.86
C TYR A 82 -11.01 10.38 -35.36
N GLN A 83 -12.28 10.64 -35.03
CA GLN A 83 -12.73 10.65 -33.64
C GLN A 83 -12.70 9.27 -33.00
N ALA A 84 -13.05 8.21 -33.74
CA ALA A 84 -12.96 6.83 -33.28
C ALA A 84 -11.51 6.43 -32.98
N ALA A 85 -10.59 6.73 -33.91
CA ALA A 85 -9.16 6.49 -33.72
C ALA A 85 -8.61 7.27 -32.52
N LYS A 86 -8.93 8.56 -32.41
CA LYS A 86 -8.52 9.39 -31.27
C LYS A 86 -9.05 8.84 -29.94
N SER A 87 -10.32 8.42 -29.89
CA SER A 87 -10.93 7.85 -28.68
C SER A 87 -10.31 6.51 -28.31
N ALA A 88 -10.02 5.66 -29.31
CA ALA A 88 -9.34 4.39 -29.09
C ALA A 88 -7.90 4.59 -28.58
N LEU A 89 -7.15 5.52 -29.16
CA LEU A 89 -5.80 5.86 -28.70
C LEU A 89 -5.82 6.39 -27.27
N LEU A 90 -6.74 7.30 -26.94
CA LEU A 90 -6.89 7.83 -25.59
C LEU A 90 -7.28 6.74 -24.58
N TYR A 91 -8.12 5.77 -24.97
CA TYR A 91 -8.44 4.64 -24.12
C TYR A 91 -7.21 3.75 -23.87
N LEU A 92 -6.39 3.51 -24.90
CA LEU A 92 -5.16 2.71 -24.81
C LEU A 92 -4.02 3.42 -24.06
N GLU A 93 -4.10 4.73 -23.86
CA GLU A 93 -3.21 5.46 -22.94
C GLU A 93 -3.53 5.18 -21.46
N HIS A 94 -4.66 4.52 -21.17
CA HIS A 94 -5.12 4.16 -19.82
C HIS A 94 -5.14 5.35 -18.82
N PRO A 95 -5.75 6.51 -19.17
CA PRO A 95 -5.84 7.64 -18.26
C PRO A 95 -6.69 7.29 -17.03
N HIS A 96 -6.27 7.77 -15.85
CA HIS A 96 -7.02 7.67 -14.61
C HIS A 96 -7.06 9.03 -13.91
N VAL A 97 -8.09 9.26 -13.10
CA VAL A 97 -8.27 10.48 -12.31
C VAL A 97 -8.39 10.11 -10.84
N MET A 98 -7.87 10.98 -9.97
CA MET A 98 -7.97 10.82 -8.52
C MET A 98 -9.30 11.39 -8.03
N ALA A 99 -10.05 10.60 -7.26
CA ALA A 99 -11.17 11.07 -6.47
C ALA A 99 -10.73 11.24 -5.02
N LEU A 100 -11.02 12.40 -4.43
CA LEU A 100 -10.75 12.71 -3.02
C LEU A 100 -12.08 12.87 -2.31
N ASP A 101 -12.23 12.16 -1.20
CA ASP A 101 -13.40 12.26 -0.34
C ASP A 101 -12.94 12.36 1.12
N GLU A 102 -13.68 13.15 1.91
CA GLU A 102 -13.40 13.35 3.33
C GLU A 102 -14.63 12.90 4.13
N GLU A 103 -14.50 11.72 4.72
CA GLU A 103 -15.56 11.13 5.53
C GLU A 103 -15.29 11.32 7.02
N ALA A 104 -16.24 11.92 7.74
CA ALA A 104 -16.22 11.98 9.19
C ALA A 104 -16.76 10.66 9.77
N ILE A 105 -15.85 9.80 10.23
CA ILE A 105 -16.20 8.50 10.83
C ILE A 105 -16.36 8.66 12.35
N ARG A 106 -17.42 8.06 12.92
CA ARG A 106 -17.73 8.13 14.36
C ARG A 106 -16.74 7.38 15.24
N GLU A 107 -16.17 6.30 14.73
CA GLU A 107 -15.17 5.48 15.42
C GLU A 107 -14.05 5.18 14.44
N MET A 108 -12.81 5.50 14.81
CA MET A 108 -11.63 5.23 14.02
C MET A 108 -10.73 4.26 14.76
N VAL A 109 -10.12 3.32 14.02
CA VAL A 109 -9.10 2.45 14.59
C VAL A 109 -7.89 3.32 14.93
N PHE A 110 -7.47 3.29 16.19
CA PHE A 110 -6.27 3.99 16.60
C PHE A 110 -5.06 3.30 15.95
N PRO A 111 -4.05 4.03 15.43
CA PRO A 111 -2.92 3.40 14.78
C PRO A 111 -2.03 2.63 15.77
N ALA A 112 -1.11 1.84 15.25
CA ALA A 112 0.00 1.31 16.03
C ALA A 112 1.06 2.41 16.21
N ILE A 113 1.60 2.53 17.43
CA ILE A 113 2.63 3.51 17.74
C ILE A 113 3.86 2.76 18.23
N THR A 114 4.89 2.70 17.39
CA THR A 114 6.18 2.10 17.73
C THR A 114 7.13 3.17 18.23
N ILE A 115 7.67 2.94 19.44
CA ILE A 115 8.63 3.80 20.11
C ILE A 115 9.94 3.05 20.34
N CYS A 116 11.05 3.73 20.09
CA CYS A 116 12.41 3.22 20.36
C CYS A 116 13.20 4.29 21.09
N ASN A 117 13.94 3.90 22.12
CA ASN A 117 15.02 4.75 22.62
C ASN A 117 16.12 4.83 21.54
N ILE A 118 16.68 6.02 21.32
CA ILE A 118 17.80 6.18 20.39
C ILE A 118 19.03 5.41 20.86
N ASN A 119 19.22 5.31 22.18
CA ASN A 119 20.27 4.48 22.75
C ASN A 119 19.90 2.99 22.66
N ARG A 120 20.72 2.22 21.93
CA ARG A 120 20.48 0.80 21.64
C ARG A 120 20.72 -0.11 22.84
N TYR A 121 21.68 0.23 23.69
CA TYR A 121 22.14 -0.59 24.81
C TYR A 121 22.31 0.26 26.07
N ARG A 122 21.75 -0.17 27.19
CA ARG A 122 22.02 0.43 28.50
C ARG A 122 23.45 0.12 28.91
N HIS A 123 24.21 1.15 29.23
CA HIS A 123 25.62 1.03 29.59
C HIS A 123 25.84 0.12 30.79
N SER A 124 24.99 0.22 31.82
CA SER A 124 25.10 -0.60 33.04
C SER A 124 24.76 -2.08 32.82
N ALA A 125 24.00 -2.40 31.76
CA ALA A 125 23.56 -3.76 31.47
C ALA A 125 24.58 -4.57 30.64
N LEU A 126 25.57 -3.90 30.04
CA LEU A 126 26.62 -4.54 29.25
C LEU A 126 27.64 -5.25 30.15
N THR A 127 27.86 -6.53 29.89
CA THR A 127 28.93 -7.31 30.53
C THR A 127 30.26 -7.07 29.83
N ASP A 128 31.37 -7.47 30.46
CA ASP A 128 32.70 -7.33 29.87
C ASP A 128 32.84 -8.15 28.56
N ALA A 129 32.16 -9.30 28.48
CA ALA A 129 32.07 -10.12 27.26
C ALA A 129 31.31 -9.38 26.16
N ASP A 130 30.17 -8.76 26.48
CA ASP A 130 29.39 -7.97 25.53
C ASP A 130 30.22 -6.81 24.97
N ILE A 131 30.92 -6.08 25.85
CA ILE A 131 31.80 -4.97 25.46
C ILE A 131 32.90 -5.47 24.52
N PHE A 132 33.51 -6.62 24.81
CA PHE A 132 34.54 -7.21 23.94
C PHE A 132 34.02 -7.48 22.52
N HIS A 133 32.85 -8.12 22.39
CA HIS A 133 32.27 -8.45 21.08
C HIS A 133 31.70 -7.22 20.35
N LEU A 134 31.20 -6.23 21.09
CA LEU A 134 30.58 -5.02 20.52
C LEU A 134 31.59 -3.91 20.27
N ALA A 135 32.81 -3.97 20.82
CA ALA A 135 33.80 -2.87 20.81
C ALA A 135 34.00 -2.22 19.44
N ASN A 136 34.08 -3.01 18.37
CA ASN A 136 34.28 -2.45 17.03
C ASN A 136 33.05 -1.70 16.52
N MET A 137 31.85 -2.16 16.88
CA MET A 137 30.58 -1.54 16.49
C MET A 137 30.23 -0.33 17.35
N THR A 138 30.46 -0.38 18.66
CA THR A 138 30.07 0.68 19.61
C THR A 138 31.17 1.68 19.89
N GLY A 139 32.41 1.37 19.51
CA GLY A 139 33.57 2.20 19.84
C GLY A 139 33.97 2.14 21.32
N LEU A 140 33.35 1.27 22.13
CA LEU A 140 33.70 1.11 23.53
C LEU A 140 35.08 0.46 23.68
N PRO A 141 35.94 0.99 24.56
CA PRO A 141 37.20 0.32 24.88
C PRO A 141 36.91 -0.99 25.65
N PRO A 142 37.60 -2.10 25.33
CA PRO A 142 37.52 -3.29 26.16
C PRO A 142 38.04 -2.96 27.57
N LYS A 143 37.35 -3.45 28.60
CA LYS A 143 37.81 -3.29 29.98
C LYS A 143 38.97 -4.24 30.25
N ASP A 144 40.11 -3.69 30.68
CA ASP A 144 41.21 -4.50 31.20
C ASP A 144 40.84 -5.02 32.60
N ARG A 145 40.88 -6.34 32.79
CA ARG A 145 40.75 -6.97 34.11
C ARG A 145 42.13 -7.35 34.63
N ASP A 146 42.51 -6.80 35.79
CA ASP A 146 43.68 -7.24 36.55
C ASP A 146 44.98 -7.35 35.73
N GLY A 147 45.17 -6.48 34.73
CA GLY A 147 46.35 -6.48 33.85
C GLY A 147 46.36 -7.53 32.73
N HIS A 148 45.28 -8.31 32.56
CA HIS A 148 45.08 -9.17 31.41
C HIS A 148 44.56 -8.36 30.23
N LYS A 149 45.23 -8.49 29.08
CA LYS A 149 44.75 -7.88 27.83
C LYS A 149 43.50 -8.62 27.38
N ALA A 150 42.54 -7.90 26.81
CA ALA A 150 41.32 -8.48 26.28
C ALA A 150 41.57 -9.63 25.26
N THR A 151 42.73 -9.66 24.62
CA THR A 151 43.19 -10.74 23.72
C THR A 151 43.45 -12.08 24.41
N ASP A 152 43.64 -12.07 25.72
CA ASP A 152 44.03 -13.24 26.52
C ASP A 152 42.81 -13.95 27.13
N LEU A 153 41.61 -13.34 26.98
CA LEU A 153 40.34 -13.86 27.49
C LEU A 153 39.55 -14.46 26.33
N LEU A 154 39.30 -15.77 26.39
CA LEU A 154 38.45 -16.47 25.43
C LEU A 154 36.99 -16.36 25.87
N TYR A 155 36.24 -15.42 25.28
CA TYR A 155 34.79 -15.33 25.44
C TYR A 155 34.07 -16.27 24.46
N PRO A 156 32.93 -16.88 24.85
CA PRO A 156 32.11 -17.66 23.94
C PRO A 156 31.48 -16.78 22.86
N ASP A 157 31.09 -17.37 21.73
CA ASP A 157 30.43 -16.63 20.66
C ASP A 157 29.13 -15.96 21.15
N PRO A 158 28.89 -14.67 20.80
CA PRO A 158 27.77 -13.91 21.32
C PRO A 158 26.45 -14.28 20.63
N ASP A 159 25.39 -14.48 21.41
CA ASP A 159 24.02 -14.44 20.89
C ASP A 159 23.54 -12.99 20.87
N MET A 160 23.55 -12.40 19.67
CA MET A 160 23.11 -11.02 19.46
C MET A 160 21.64 -10.80 19.83
N ALA A 161 20.78 -11.81 19.74
CA ALA A 161 19.38 -11.68 20.13
C ALA A 161 19.23 -11.55 21.65
N ASP A 162 19.97 -12.36 22.42
CA ASP A 162 20.03 -12.25 23.89
C ASP A 162 20.57 -10.87 24.31
N ILE A 163 21.71 -10.46 23.73
CA ILE A 163 22.34 -9.18 24.06
C ILE A 163 21.36 -8.03 23.87
N VAL A 164 20.73 -7.93 22.69
CA VAL A 164 19.76 -6.85 22.41
C VAL A 164 18.55 -6.91 23.35
N ASN A 165 18.07 -8.10 23.68
CA ASN A 165 16.91 -8.25 24.55
C ASN A 165 17.19 -7.85 26.02
N ARG A 166 18.33 -8.29 26.55
CA ARG A 166 18.75 -8.09 27.94
C ARG A 166 19.26 -6.67 28.19
N THR A 167 20.07 -6.15 27.27
CA THR A 167 20.77 -4.87 27.45
C THR A 167 19.98 -3.67 26.93
N GLY A 168 18.95 -3.89 26.09
CA GLY A 168 18.03 -2.82 25.68
C GLY A 168 17.30 -2.17 26.86
N HIS A 169 16.79 -0.96 26.63
CA HIS A 169 15.98 -0.26 27.64
C HIS A 169 14.67 -1.01 27.92
N GLN A 170 14.30 -1.13 29.19
CA GLN A 170 13.05 -1.78 29.60
C GLN A 170 11.94 -0.74 29.68
N LEU A 171 10.78 -1.04 29.08
CA LEU A 171 9.66 -0.09 29.06
C LEU A 171 9.12 0.19 30.47
N ASP A 172 9.16 -0.79 31.38
CA ASP A 172 8.77 -0.62 32.78
C ASP A 172 9.57 0.50 33.48
N ASP A 173 10.85 0.67 33.13
CA ASP A 173 11.71 1.69 33.73
C ASP A 173 11.51 3.06 33.04
N MET A 174 11.26 3.04 31.73
CA MET A 174 11.07 4.25 30.93
C MET A 174 9.68 4.87 31.11
N LEU A 175 8.62 4.07 31.19
CA LEU A 175 7.23 4.52 31.19
C LEU A 175 6.80 5.00 32.57
N LYS A 176 6.79 6.31 32.80
CA LYS A 176 6.38 6.92 34.07
C LYS A 176 4.87 7.11 34.18
N SER A 177 4.21 7.42 33.07
CA SER A 177 2.75 7.58 32.99
C SER A 177 2.25 7.16 31.62
N CYS A 178 1.06 6.58 31.56
CA CYS A 178 0.40 6.15 30.33
C CYS A 178 -1.11 6.27 30.48
N ASN A 179 -1.74 6.99 29.54
CA ASN A 179 -3.17 7.17 29.46
C ASN A 179 -3.61 7.01 28.00
N PHE A 180 -4.65 6.21 27.76
CA PHE A 180 -5.29 6.10 26.48
C PHE A 180 -6.79 6.40 26.64
N SER A 181 -7.26 7.49 26.03
CA SER A 181 -8.67 7.88 26.05
C SER A 181 -9.28 8.00 27.48
N GLY A 182 -8.48 8.38 28.47
CA GLY A 182 -8.89 8.50 29.88
C GLY A 182 -8.68 7.23 30.71
N GLU A 183 -8.28 6.11 30.10
CA GLU A 183 -7.96 4.87 30.80
C GLU A 183 -6.45 4.72 31.01
N ASN A 184 -6.05 4.38 32.24
CA ASN A 184 -4.64 4.11 32.55
C ASN A 184 -4.15 2.88 31.78
N CYS A 185 -3.05 3.03 31.08
CA CYS A 185 -2.32 1.95 30.43
C CYS A 185 -1.01 1.64 31.16
N SER A 186 -0.38 0.54 30.79
CA SER A 186 0.88 0.08 31.38
C SER A 186 1.84 -0.42 30.30
N SER A 187 3.06 -0.78 30.70
CA SER A 187 4.04 -1.43 29.83
C SER A 187 3.51 -2.72 29.17
N ARG A 188 2.55 -3.40 29.80
CA ARG A 188 1.94 -4.65 29.28
C ARG A 188 1.04 -4.43 28.07
N ASP A 189 0.60 -3.18 27.85
CA ASP A 189 -0.18 -2.79 26.67
C ASP A 189 0.70 -2.58 25.43
N PHE A 190 2.01 -2.73 25.58
CA PHE A 190 2.99 -2.61 24.52
C PHE A 190 3.59 -3.98 24.20
N THR A 191 3.77 -4.23 22.91
CA THR A 191 4.43 -5.44 22.42
C THR A 191 5.89 -5.14 22.10
N VAL A 192 6.79 -6.05 22.45
CA VAL A 192 8.22 -5.89 22.13
C VAL A 192 8.44 -6.18 20.65
N VAL A 193 9.14 -5.27 19.97
CA VAL A 193 9.57 -5.44 18.58
C VAL A 193 11.04 -5.07 18.46
N TYR A 194 11.78 -5.84 17.68
CA TYR A 194 13.19 -5.53 17.41
C TYR A 194 13.30 -4.77 16.10
N THR A 195 14.03 -3.66 16.11
CA THR A 195 14.30 -2.84 14.92
C THR A 195 15.81 -2.61 14.78
N ARG A 196 16.24 -1.78 13.82
CA ARG A 196 17.65 -1.36 13.74
C ARG A 196 18.15 -0.60 14.98
N TYR A 197 17.25 0.06 15.72
CA TYR A 197 17.57 0.70 17.01
C TYR A 197 17.65 -0.30 18.18
N GLY A 198 17.44 -1.59 17.95
CA GLY A 198 17.43 -2.61 19.01
C GLY A 198 16.04 -2.88 19.55
N LYS A 199 15.90 -2.94 20.88
CA LYS A 199 14.65 -3.30 21.57
C LYS A 199 13.69 -2.10 21.60
N CYS A 200 12.55 -2.24 20.95
CA CYS A 200 11.52 -1.24 20.83
C CYS A 200 10.15 -1.77 21.28
N TYR A 201 9.18 -0.87 21.37
CA TYR A 201 7.86 -1.17 21.92
C TYR A 201 6.76 -0.60 21.03
N THR A 202 5.76 -1.42 20.72
CA THR A 202 4.62 -1.02 19.89
C THR A 202 3.34 -1.04 20.71
N PHE A 203 2.75 0.14 20.91
CA PHE A 203 1.40 0.29 21.44
C PHE A 203 0.39 -0.08 20.36
N ASN A 204 -0.67 -0.81 20.73
CA ASN A 204 -1.78 -1.13 19.85
C ASN A 204 -1.36 -1.82 18.52
N GLY A 205 -0.37 -2.71 18.60
CA GLY A 205 0.13 -3.49 17.46
C GLY A 205 -0.70 -4.73 17.11
N ASP A 206 -1.61 -5.17 17.99
CA ASP A 206 -2.44 -6.35 17.73
C ASP A 206 -3.63 -6.01 16.81
N ARG A 207 -3.59 -6.54 15.58
CA ARG A 207 -4.65 -6.41 14.58
C ARG A 207 -5.97 -7.08 15.02
N ARG A 208 -5.93 -8.11 15.87
CA ARG A 208 -7.13 -8.90 16.23
C ARG A 208 -8.05 -8.15 17.19
N ASN A 209 -7.47 -7.31 18.05
CA ASN A 209 -8.20 -6.52 19.02
C ASN A 209 -7.66 -5.08 19.07
N PRO A 210 -7.87 -4.29 18.00
CA PRO A 210 -7.32 -2.95 17.92
C PRO A 210 -8.12 -1.99 18.80
N ARG A 211 -7.41 -1.09 19.48
CA ARG A 211 -8.01 0.02 20.21
C ARG A 211 -8.57 1.05 19.23
N VAL A 212 -9.68 1.68 19.60
CA VAL A 212 -10.41 2.66 18.77
C VAL A 212 -10.51 4.01 19.48
N THR A 213 -10.64 5.09 18.70
CA THR A 213 -10.93 6.44 19.20
C THR A 213 -12.24 6.95 18.58
N ARG A 214 -13.06 7.64 19.37
CA ARG A 214 -14.40 8.11 18.97
C ARG A 214 -14.45 9.61 18.67
N GLN A 215 -13.46 10.35 19.14
CA GLN A 215 -13.43 11.81 19.09
C GLN A 215 -12.00 12.29 18.94
N GLY A 216 -11.82 13.39 18.23
CA GLY A 216 -10.53 14.09 18.20
C GLY A 216 -10.23 14.80 19.53
N GLY A 217 -8.99 15.29 19.66
CA GLY A 217 -8.52 16.05 20.82
C GLY A 217 -7.55 15.28 21.71
N MET A 218 -6.75 16.02 22.48
CA MET A 218 -5.62 15.47 23.25
C MET A 218 -6.02 14.39 24.26
N GLY A 219 -7.21 14.50 24.87
CA GLY A 219 -7.67 13.54 25.89
C GLY A 219 -8.21 12.21 25.34
N ASN A 220 -8.44 12.13 24.03
CA ASN A 220 -9.02 10.96 23.36
C ASN A 220 -7.97 10.12 22.60
N GLY A 221 -6.68 10.45 22.79
CA GLY A 221 -5.54 9.78 22.18
C GLY A 221 -4.68 9.05 23.21
N LEU A 222 -3.46 8.72 22.79
CA LEU A 222 -2.41 8.20 23.66
C LEU A 222 -1.60 9.36 24.25
N GLU A 223 -1.50 9.40 25.57
CA GLU A 223 -0.64 10.32 26.32
C GLU A 223 0.32 9.49 27.17
N ILE A 224 1.62 9.66 26.94
CA ILE A 224 2.67 8.94 27.67
C ILE A 224 3.72 9.92 28.19
N MET A 225 4.22 9.63 29.39
CA MET A 225 5.39 10.28 29.97
C MET A 225 6.52 9.25 30.04
N LEU A 226 7.60 9.55 29.32
CA LEU A 226 8.76 8.67 29.21
C LEU A 226 9.99 9.32 29.84
N ASP A 227 10.80 8.48 30.46
CA ASP A 227 12.15 8.75 30.89
C ASP A 227 13.11 8.02 29.96
N ILE A 228 13.95 8.80 29.29
CA ILE A 228 14.90 8.26 28.30
C ILE A 228 16.12 7.62 28.96
N GLN A 229 16.33 7.81 30.26
CA GLN A 229 17.48 7.29 31.01
C GLN A 229 18.81 7.70 30.37
N GLN A 230 19.05 9.01 30.24
CA GLN A 230 20.22 9.54 29.55
C GLN A 230 21.54 9.10 30.22
N GLU A 231 21.51 8.81 31.53
CA GLU A 231 22.61 8.25 32.30
C GLU A 231 23.04 6.84 31.86
N GLU A 232 22.17 6.10 31.17
CA GLU A 232 22.45 4.76 30.63
C GLU A 232 22.99 4.79 29.20
N TYR A 233 23.18 5.98 28.62
CA TYR A 233 23.68 6.10 27.25
C TYR A 233 25.14 5.69 27.16
N LEU A 234 25.50 5.04 26.05
CA LEU A 234 26.89 4.66 25.82
C LEU A 234 27.77 5.90 25.66
N PRO A 235 28.92 5.97 26.36
CA PRO A 235 29.88 7.05 26.14
C PRO A 235 30.48 6.93 24.74
N ILE A 236 30.67 8.07 24.07
CA ILE A 236 31.21 8.12 22.70
C ILE A 236 32.73 8.28 22.78
N TRP A 237 33.47 7.19 22.59
CA TRP A 237 34.95 7.17 22.58
C TRP A 237 35.52 7.21 21.17
N ARG A 238 34.77 6.70 20.18
CA ARG A 238 35.11 6.67 18.76
C ARG A 238 33.84 6.81 17.93
N GLU A 239 33.90 7.61 16.87
CA GLU A 239 32.80 7.70 15.91
C GLU A 239 32.65 6.38 15.15
N THR A 240 31.46 5.79 15.25
CA THR A 240 31.06 4.59 14.51
C THR A 240 29.70 4.84 13.86
N ASN A 241 29.33 4.02 12.88
CA ASN A 241 28.02 4.13 12.23
C ASN A 241 26.84 3.85 13.19
N GLU A 242 27.09 3.25 14.36
CA GLU A 242 26.07 2.84 15.33
C GLU A 242 25.98 3.78 16.54
N THR A 243 26.95 4.68 16.76
CA THR A 243 26.91 5.67 17.85
C THR A 243 26.22 6.94 17.40
N SER A 244 25.06 7.25 17.98
CA SER A 244 24.32 8.48 17.73
C SER A 244 24.61 9.56 18.78
N PHE A 245 24.80 10.81 18.35
CA PHE A 245 24.90 11.98 19.23
C PHE A 245 23.54 12.50 19.73
N GLU A 246 22.44 11.94 19.21
CA GLU A 246 21.08 12.33 19.55
C GLU A 246 20.66 11.72 20.89
N ALA A 247 19.92 12.49 21.69
CA ALA A 247 19.24 12.00 22.89
C ALA A 247 17.73 12.20 22.74
N GLY A 248 16.97 11.15 23.02
CA GLY A 248 15.52 11.15 22.82
C GLY A 248 15.00 9.80 22.37
N ILE A 249 13.81 9.83 21.77
CA ILE A 249 13.15 8.65 21.23
C ILE A 249 12.83 8.85 19.75
N ARG A 250 12.78 7.75 19.01
CA ARG A 250 12.19 7.70 17.67
C ARG A 250 10.80 7.11 17.79
N VAL A 251 9.85 7.69 17.07
CA VAL A 251 8.45 7.30 17.05
C VAL A 251 8.01 7.09 15.61
N GLN A 252 7.31 5.98 15.35
CA GLN A 252 6.64 5.72 14.09
C GLN A 252 5.16 5.42 14.35
N ILE A 253 4.29 6.11 13.62
CA ILE A 253 2.85 5.85 13.59
C ILE A 253 2.56 5.08 12.30
N HIS A 254 1.95 3.91 12.41
CA HIS A 254 1.70 3.04 11.27
C HIS A 254 0.43 2.19 11.46
N SER A 255 -0.02 1.55 10.38
CA SER A 255 -1.09 0.55 10.45
C SER A 255 -0.61 -0.70 11.19
N GLN A 256 -1.52 -1.40 11.88
CA GLN A 256 -1.27 -2.71 12.48
C GLN A 256 -0.81 -3.77 11.45
N ASP A 257 -1.15 -3.57 10.18
CA ASP A 257 -0.82 -4.46 9.07
C ASP A 257 0.57 -4.21 8.47
N GLU A 258 1.26 -3.19 8.97
CA GLU A 258 2.59 -2.82 8.50
C GLU A 258 3.61 -2.99 9.63
N PRO A 259 4.71 -3.74 9.41
CA PRO A 259 5.77 -3.84 10.40
C PRO A 259 6.51 -2.50 10.54
N PRO A 260 7.06 -2.19 11.72
CA PRO A 260 7.77 -0.94 11.93
C PRO A 260 9.07 -0.89 11.12
N TYR A 261 9.29 0.24 10.45
CA TYR A 261 10.47 0.56 9.64
C TYR A 261 11.04 1.92 10.09
N ILE A 262 11.20 2.03 11.41
CA ILE A 262 11.37 3.27 12.16
C ILE A 262 12.67 4.02 11.85
N HIS A 263 13.73 3.35 11.38
CA HIS A 263 14.99 3.99 11.03
C HIS A 263 14.91 4.87 9.77
N GLN A 264 13.89 4.68 8.92
CA GLN A 264 13.64 5.56 7.77
C GLN A 264 12.35 6.38 7.91
N LEU A 265 11.32 5.82 8.54
CA LEU A 265 9.98 6.44 8.59
C LEU A 265 9.65 7.06 9.95
N GLY A 266 10.51 6.87 10.96
CA GLY A 266 10.31 7.41 12.30
C GLY A 266 10.74 8.86 12.44
N PHE A 267 9.95 9.64 13.17
CA PHE A 267 10.32 11.00 13.59
C PHE A 267 10.93 11.00 14.99
N GLY A 268 11.79 11.98 15.27
CA GLY A 268 12.42 12.14 16.58
C GLY A 268 11.55 12.96 17.54
N VAL A 269 11.57 12.59 18.81
CA VAL A 269 10.98 13.35 19.91
C VAL A 269 12.05 13.61 20.96
N SER A 270 12.27 14.89 21.26
CA SER A 270 13.29 15.35 22.19
C SER A 270 12.82 15.26 23.64
N PRO A 271 13.72 14.94 24.60
CA PRO A 271 13.41 15.01 26.02
C PRO A 271 13.20 16.47 26.46
N GLY A 272 12.48 16.66 27.57
CA GLY A 272 12.22 18.00 28.15
C GLY A 272 11.08 18.78 27.51
N PHE A 273 10.37 18.19 26.55
CA PHE A 273 9.20 18.78 25.90
C PHE A 273 7.98 17.85 25.97
N GLN A 274 6.79 18.45 26.01
CA GLN A 274 5.55 17.73 25.71
C GLN A 274 5.23 17.94 24.22
N THR A 275 5.36 16.88 23.42
CA THR A 275 5.13 16.94 21.98
C THR A 275 3.72 16.50 21.63
N PHE A 276 2.94 17.37 21.00
CA PHE A 276 1.61 17.06 20.49
C PHE A 276 1.70 16.63 19.03
N VAL A 277 1.27 15.41 18.73
CA VAL A 277 1.24 14.86 17.37
C VAL A 277 -0.21 14.69 16.95
N SER A 278 -0.69 15.60 16.10
CA SER A 278 -2.03 15.52 15.50
C SER A 278 -1.98 14.68 14.23
N CYS A 279 -2.87 13.69 14.12
CA CYS A 279 -2.91 12.76 13.00
C CYS A 279 -4.25 12.81 12.26
N GLN A 280 -4.20 12.55 10.95
CA GLN A 280 -5.37 12.35 10.10
C GLN A 280 -5.18 11.04 9.34
N GLU A 281 -6.12 10.10 9.46
CA GLU A 281 -6.07 8.83 8.72
C GLU A 281 -6.28 9.11 7.22
N GLN A 282 -5.40 8.57 6.38
CA GLN A 282 -5.52 8.66 4.92
C GLN A 282 -5.61 7.25 4.34
N ARG A 283 -6.69 6.95 3.63
CA ARG A 283 -6.89 5.69 2.92
C ARG A 283 -6.66 5.90 1.44
N LEU A 284 -5.60 5.30 0.91
CA LEU A 284 -5.24 5.41 -0.49
C LEU A 284 -5.54 4.10 -1.22
N THR A 285 -6.40 4.16 -2.22
CA THR A 285 -6.68 3.05 -3.13
C THR A 285 -6.12 3.38 -4.51
N TYR A 286 -5.30 2.46 -5.03
CA TYR A 286 -4.64 2.61 -6.32
C TYR A 286 -5.13 1.54 -7.30
N LEU A 287 -4.98 1.82 -8.59
CA LEU A 287 -5.39 0.89 -9.65
C LEU A 287 -4.28 -0.12 -9.96
N PRO A 288 -4.63 -1.38 -10.27
CA PRO A 288 -3.68 -2.38 -10.76
C PRO A 288 -3.32 -2.13 -12.23
N GLN A 289 -2.35 -2.89 -12.74
CA GLN A 289 -2.04 -2.90 -14.17
C GLN A 289 -3.28 -3.30 -15.01
N PRO A 290 -3.49 -2.70 -16.19
CA PRO A 290 -2.64 -1.71 -16.89
C PRO A 290 -2.85 -0.24 -16.48
N TRP A 291 -3.85 0.09 -15.66
CA TRP A 291 -4.17 1.49 -15.32
C TRP A 291 -3.24 2.11 -14.27
N GLY A 292 -2.59 1.29 -13.46
CA GLY A 292 -1.60 1.72 -12.47
C GLY A 292 -0.56 0.64 -12.21
N ASN A 293 0.27 0.87 -11.18
CA ASN A 293 1.38 -0.01 -10.82
C ASN A 293 1.18 -0.73 -9.49
N CYS A 294 -0.05 -0.74 -8.97
CA CYS A 294 -0.32 -1.47 -7.74
C CYS A 294 -0.49 -2.95 -8.00
N ARG A 295 0.07 -3.75 -7.09
CA ARG A 295 -0.17 -5.18 -7.07
C ARG A 295 -1.60 -5.42 -6.60
N ALA A 296 -2.36 -6.22 -7.34
CA ALA A 296 -3.67 -6.67 -6.87
C ALA A 296 -3.48 -7.63 -5.68
N SER A 297 -4.15 -7.35 -4.56
CA SER A 297 -4.17 -8.28 -3.42
C SER A 297 -5.06 -9.47 -3.77
N VAL A 298 -4.49 -10.67 -3.86
CA VAL A 298 -5.24 -11.91 -4.06
C VAL A 298 -5.47 -12.55 -2.69
N GLN A 299 -6.74 -12.79 -2.33
CA GLN A 299 -7.09 -13.40 -1.05
C GLN A 299 -6.47 -14.80 -0.93
N GLY A 300 -5.70 -15.03 0.14
CA GLY A 300 -5.11 -16.34 0.46
C GLY A 300 -3.70 -16.59 -0.11
N GLU A 301 -3.11 -15.64 -0.84
CA GLU A 301 -1.71 -15.74 -1.28
C GLU A 301 -0.77 -15.35 -0.11
N GLN A 302 -0.13 -16.34 0.55
CA GLN A 302 0.99 -16.06 1.47
C GLN A 302 2.12 -15.39 0.69
N THR A 303 2.19 -14.07 0.80
CA THR A 303 2.95 -13.27 -0.15
C THR A 303 4.41 -13.12 0.26
N LEU A 304 4.69 -13.08 1.57
CA LEU A 304 6.01 -12.80 2.13
C LEU A 304 6.26 -13.73 3.34
N PRO A 305 7.35 -14.52 3.34
CA PRO A 305 7.67 -15.38 4.47
C PRO A 305 7.86 -14.57 5.77
N GLY A 306 7.05 -14.86 6.80
CA GLY A 306 7.11 -14.18 8.09
C GLY A 306 6.24 -12.93 8.23
N TYR A 307 5.44 -12.58 7.21
CA TYR A 307 4.46 -11.49 7.28
C TYR A 307 3.08 -11.94 6.75
N ASP A 308 2.02 -11.59 7.47
CA ASP A 308 0.65 -11.98 7.10
C ASP A 308 0.08 -11.12 5.95
N THR A 309 0.48 -9.85 5.89
CA THR A 309 -0.01 -8.85 4.94
C THR A 309 1.12 -8.25 4.12
N TYR A 310 0.87 -8.01 2.84
CA TYR A 310 1.80 -7.25 2.00
C TYR A 310 1.74 -5.77 2.37
N SER A 311 2.90 -5.19 2.63
CA SER A 311 3.10 -3.75 2.79
C SER A 311 4.46 -3.37 2.18
N ILE A 312 4.66 -2.07 1.93
CA ILE A 312 5.94 -1.58 1.37
C ILE A 312 7.08 -1.84 2.37
N ALA A 313 6.86 -1.61 3.67
CA ALA A 313 7.84 -1.92 4.71
C ALA A 313 8.17 -3.42 4.78
N ALA A 314 7.16 -4.30 4.78
CA ALA A 314 7.37 -5.75 4.79
C ALA A 314 8.17 -6.24 3.57
N CYS A 315 7.84 -5.71 2.37
CA CYS A 315 8.55 -6.03 1.13
C CYS A 315 10.03 -5.60 1.19
N ARG A 316 10.31 -4.39 1.71
CA ARG A 316 11.68 -3.90 1.91
C ARG A 316 12.45 -4.75 2.91
N LEU A 317 11.88 -5.05 4.07
CA LEU A 317 12.52 -5.86 5.10
C LEU A 317 12.85 -7.27 4.58
N GLN A 318 11.94 -7.88 3.81
CA GLN A 318 12.19 -9.17 3.18
C GLN A 318 13.33 -9.09 2.15
N CYS A 319 13.36 -8.05 1.31
CA CYS A 319 14.42 -7.83 0.33
C CYS A 319 15.79 -7.66 1.01
N GLU A 320 15.85 -6.88 2.09
CA GLU A 320 17.07 -6.70 2.89
C GLU A 320 17.53 -8.02 3.52
N LYS A 321 16.61 -8.78 4.10
CA LYS A 321 16.90 -10.11 4.66
C LYS A 321 17.48 -11.04 3.59
N GLU A 322 16.84 -11.17 2.44
CA GLU A 322 17.31 -12.05 1.37
C GLU A 322 18.70 -11.65 0.86
N ALA A 323 18.98 -10.34 0.75
CA ALA A 323 20.29 -9.84 0.37
C ALA A 323 21.38 -10.20 1.39
N VAL A 324 21.09 -10.04 2.69
CA VAL A 324 22.02 -10.38 3.78
C VAL A 324 22.23 -11.88 3.88
N VAL A 325 21.19 -12.70 3.83
CA VAL A 325 21.30 -14.16 3.89
C VAL A 325 22.11 -14.70 2.69
N ARG A 326 21.87 -14.16 1.49
CA ARG A 326 22.59 -14.58 0.27
C ARG A 326 24.08 -14.23 0.34
N SER A 327 24.43 -13.08 0.92
CA SER A 327 25.80 -12.55 0.90
C SER A 327 26.63 -12.95 2.13
N CYS A 328 26.00 -13.02 3.30
CA CYS A 328 26.65 -13.18 4.60
C CYS A 328 26.27 -14.48 5.34
N HIS A 329 25.27 -15.22 4.84
CA HIS A 329 24.80 -16.48 5.43
C HIS A 329 24.36 -16.36 6.90
N CYS A 330 23.89 -15.17 7.28
CA CYS A 330 23.33 -14.86 8.58
C CYS A 330 22.16 -13.88 8.41
N ARG A 331 21.51 -13.49 9.51
CA ARG A 331 20.48 -12.45 9.53
C ARG A 331 20.70 -11.50 10.71
N MET A 332 20.13 -10.31 10.61
CA MET A 332 20.09 -9.37 11.72
C MET A 332 18.94 -9.71 12.69
N VAL A 333 19.07 -9.29 13.96
CA VAL A 333 18.10 -9.59 15.04
C VAL A 333 16.66 -9.15 14.71
N HIS A 334 16.49 -8.04 14.00
CA HIS A 334 15.18 -7.50 13.63
C HIS A 334 14.53 -8.17 12.41
N MET A 335 15.25 -9.06 11.71
CA MET A 335 14.73 -9.73 10.52
C MET A 335 13.99 -11.02 10.94
N PRO A 336 12.76 -11.26 10.45
CA PRO A 336 11.95 -12.41 10.86
C PRO A 336 12.48 -13.74 10.31
N GLY A 337 12.07 -14.86 10.93
CA GLY A 337 12.36 -16.24 10.49
C GLY A 337 13.45 -16.95 11.29
N GLU A 338 13.50 -18.28 11.17
CA GLU A 338 14.55 -19.13 11.75
C GLU A 338 15.65 -19.40 10.72
N GLY A 339 16.91 -19.40 11.16
CA GLY A 339 18.09 -19.47 10.31
C GLY A 339 19.25 -18.72 10.92
#